data_AF-A0A4Q3LHX0-F1
#
_entry.id   AF-A0A4Q3LHX0-F1
#
_cell.length_a   1.000
_cell.length_b   1.000
_cell.length_c   1.000
_cell.angle_alpha   90.00
_cell.angle_beta   90.00
_cell.angle_gamma   90.00
#
_symmetry.space_group_name_H-M   'P 1'
#
loop_
_entity.id
_entity.type
_entity.pdbx_description
1 polymer ?
#
loop_
_entity_poly.entity_id
_entity_poly.type
_entity_poly.pdbx_seq_one_letter_code
_entity_poly.pdbx_strand_id
1 'polypeptide(L)'
;MVIIGCGFGGLEAARALRGADVAITLVDKTNHHLFQPLLYQVATAGLPAPAIAAPARHLFRDQDNVTTLLGDVMAVDPAAREVRLRDGQALPYDHLVVAAGATHSYFGRDDWARFAPGLKTLADAFEIRRRVLLAFEAAEKESDPGRRDPWLTFVVIGGGPTGVEMAGTLAEIARDTLPGEFRHIDPAAARILLVEGGPRVLQAMPESLSASARRQLEKLGVEVRVGSRVTAIDGEGLEVQPAGDAPALRIESRCIVWAAGVAASPLGRQIAEATGAQTDRAGRVVVEPDLTVPGHPSISVIGDLAAAQSHQPGHAPRPVPGVSPAAKQMGRSAAGNILHRLRGEPTQAFRYRDYGNLATIGRNSAVVDLWTPWRRIEFSGWPAWVFWLFAHIYFLIGFRNRLVVLIDWASAYWSRQRYARVVTGIDPGVRDA
;
A
#
# COMPACT_ATOMS: atom_id res chain seq x y z
N MET A 1 26.23 0.64 11.11
CA MET A 1 25.29 0.61 9.95
C MET A 1 24.01 1.36 10.29
N VAL A 2 23.40 2.00 9.29
CA VAL A 2 22.05 2.60 9.39
C VAL A 2 21.08 1.93 8.41
N ILE A 3 19.83 1.69 8.85
CA ILE A 3 18.71 1.25 8.02
C ILE A 3 17.59 2.29 8.11
N ILE A 4 17.19 2.86 6.98
CA ILE A 4 16.09 3.82 6.89
C ILE A 4 14.81 3.09 6.49
N GLY A 5 13.81 3.12 7.36
CA GLY A 5 12.50 2.52 7.16
C GLY A 5 12.38 1.11 7.75
N CYS A 6 11.33 0.91 8.55
CA CYS A 6 10.86 -0.34 9.15
C CYS A 6 9.73 -0.98 8.31
N GLY A 7 9.64 -0.66 7.02
CA GLY A 7 8.76 -1.35 6.07
C GLY A 7 9.22 -2.80 5.80
N PHE A 8 8.62 -3.46 4.79
CA PHE A 8 8.96 -4.84 4.46
C PHE A 8 10.46 -5.06 4.16
N GLY A 9 11.10 -4.14 3.43
CA GLY A 9 12.51 -4.27 3.07
C GLY A 9 13.45 -4.08 4.26
N GLY A 10 13.31 -2.98 5.00
CA GLY A 10 14.19 -2.69 6.13
C GLY A 10 14.00 -3.65 7.30
N LEU A 11 12.77 -4.12 7.57
CA LEU A 11 12.51 -5.17 8.56
C LEU A 11 13.26 -6.47 8.21
N GLU A 12 13.19 -6.90 6.96
CA GLU A 12 13.87 -8.13 6.52
C GLU A 12 15.39 -7.97 6.44
N ALA A 13 15.90 -6.78 6.08
CA ALA A 13 17.32 -6.49 6.13
C ALA A 13 17.86 -6.58 7.56
N ALA A 14 17.19 -5.93 8.53
CA ALA A 14 17.57 -6.00 9.94
C ALA A 14 17.52 -7.42 10.49
N ARG A 15 16.48 -8.19 10.16
CA ARG A 15 16.35 -9.61 10.57
C ARG A 15 17.43 -10.50 9.97
N ALA A 16 17.80 -10.28 8.70
CA ALA A 16 18.83 -11.06 8.03
C ALA A 16 20.24 -10.83 8.62
N LEU A 17 20.45 -9.71 9.31
CA LEU A 17 21.69 -9.37 10.01
C LEU A 17 21.67 -9.77 11.49
N ARG A 18 20.66 -10.52 11.95
CA ARG A 18 20.60 -11.02 13.33
C ARG A 18 21.83 -11.89 13.62
N GLY A 19 22.54 -11.56 14.70
CA GLY A 19 23.73 -12.30 15.15
C GLY A 19 25.00 -12.02 14.34
N ALA A 20 24.95 -11.15 13.34
CA ALA A 20 26.15 -10.64 12.69
C ALA A 20 26.84 -9.61 13.59
N ASP A 21 28.18 -9.54 13.50
CA ASP A 21 29.02 -8.57 14.21
C ASP A 21 28.93 -7.17 13.57
N VAL A 22 27.73 -6.59 13.65
CA VAL A 22 27.39 -5.27 13.12
C VAL A 22 26.46 -4.56 14.08
N ALA A 23 26.74 -3.29 14.39
CA ALA A 23 25.80 -2.43 15.11
C ALA A 23 24.82 -1.78 14.12
N ILE A 24 23.52 -2.00 14.32
CA ILE A 24 22.46 -1.53 13.43
C ILE A 24 21.65 -0.44 14.13
N THR A 25 21.56 0.73 13.51
CA THR A 25 20.57 1.76 13.85
C THR A 25 19.47 1.75 12.81
N LEU A 26 18.26 1.32 13.19
CA LEU A 26 17.07 1.36 12.35
C LEU A 26 16.25 2.61 12.69
N VAL A 27 16.07 3.51 11.72
CA VAL A 27 15.30 4.74 11.86
C VAL A 27 14.04 4.69 11.00
N ASP A 28 12.89 4.99 11.59
CA ASP A 28 11.62 5.16 10.86
C ASP A 28 10.84 6.35 11.43
N LYS A 29 10.07 7.03 10.58
CA LYS A 29 9.17 8.12 10.96
C LYS A 29 7.93 7.64 11.72
N THR A 30 7.65 6.34 11.71
CA THR A 30 6.62 5.70 12.53
C THR A 30 7.26 4.74 13.54
N ASN A 31 6.57 4.51 14.67
CA ASN A 31 7.04 3.60 15.72
C ASN A 31 6.72 2.12 15.45
N HIS A 32 6.22 1.76 14.27
CA HIS A 32 5.68 0.44 13.97
C HIS A 32 5.95 0.01 12.53
N HIS A 33 6.09 -1.31 12.33
CA HIS A 33 5.96 -1.93 11.03
C HIS A 33 4.48 -2.07 10.66
N LEU A 34 4.13 -1.71 9.43
CA LEU A 34 2.76 -1.79 8.90
C LEU A 34 2.65 -2.88 7.82
N PHE A 35 1.75 -3.84 8.02
CA PHE A 35 1.39 -4.83 7.01
C PHE A 35 0.38 -4.23 6.02
N GLN A 36 0.91 -3.44 5.08
CA GLN A 36 0.11 -2.69 4.10
C GLN A 36 -0.94 -3.51 3.29
N PRO A 37 -0.74 -4.81 2.97
CA PRO A 37 -1.74 -5.58 2.22
C PRO A 37 -3.13 -5.67 2.87
N LEU A 38 -3.24 -5.45 4.19
CA LEU A 38 -4.52 -5.46 4.91
C LEU A 38 -4.96 -4.06 5.35
N LEU A 39 -4.28 -3.01 4.91
CA LEU A 39 -4.57 -1.64 5.32
C LEU A 39 -5.98 -1.17 4.91
N TYR A 40 -6.48 -1.68 3.78
CA TYR A 40 -7.86 -1.41 3.33
C TYR A 40 -8.91 -1.92 4.32
N GLN A 41 -8.62 -3.01 5.05
CA GLN A 41 -9.52 -3.52 6.09
C GLN A 41 -9.53 -2.63 7.32
N VAL A 42 -8.43 -1.93 7.61
CA VAL A 42 -8.45 -0.86 8.62
C VAL A 42 -9.25 0.33 8.09
N ALA A 43 -9.04 0.75 6.85
CA ALA A 43 -9.78 1.87 6.27
C ALA A 43 -11.30 1.67 6.24
N THR A 44 -11.73 0.42 6.17
CA THR A 44 -13.14 0.02 6.08
C THR A 44 -13.66 -0.64 7.36
N ALA A 45 -12.94 -0.51 8.47
CA ALA A 45 -13.30 -1.05 9.79
C ALA A 45 -13.51 -2.58 9.85
N GLY A 46 -13.01 -3.35 8.87
CA GLY A 46 -12.97 -4.81 8.90
C GLY A 46 -11.90 -5.37 9.85
N LEU A 47 -10.81 -4.64 10.09
CA LEU A 47 -9.79 -4.97 11.08
C LEU A 47 -9.41 -3.76 11.95
N PRO A 48 -9.03 -3.98 13.22
CA PRO A 48 -8.43 -2.93 14.05
C PRO A 48 -6.97 -2.71 13.64
N ALA A 49 -6.46 -1.47 13.77
CA ALA A 49 -5.07 -1.15 13.39
C ALA A 49 -4.00 -2.03 14.06
N PRO A 50 -4.09 -2.38 15.37
CA PRO A 50 -3.14 -3.29 16.01
C PRO A 50 -3.07 -4.69 15.40
N ALA A 51 -4.05 -5.13 14.61
CA ALA A 51 -4.02 -6.42 13.91
C ALA A 51 -2.97 -6.45 12.78
N ILE A 52 -2.60 -5.28 12.24
CA ILE A 52 -1.70 -5.16 11.08
C ILE A 52 -0.48 -4.26 11.35
N ALA A 53 -0.36 -3.72 12.55
CA ALA A 53 0.72 -2.82 12.95
C ALA A 53 1.44 -3.35 14.19
N ALA A 54 2.75 -3.60 14.09
CA ALA A 54 3.58 -4.09 15.19
C ALA A 54 4.61 -3.03 15.60
N PRO A 55 4.69 -2.66 16.88
CA PRO A 55 5.72 -1.74 17.36
C PRO A 55 7.11 -2.23 16.99
N ALA A 56 7.91 -1.38 16.35
CA ALA A 56 9.26 -1.74 15.86
C ALA A 56 10.15 -2.23 17.03
N ARG A 57 10.09 -1.54 18.17
CA ARG A 57 10.79 -1.95 19.40
C ARG A 57 10.44 -3.37 19.85
N HIS A 58 9.17 -3.76 19.74
CA HIS A 58 8.75 -5.11 20.10
C HIS A 58 9.28 -6.16 19.12
N LEU A 59 9.32 -5.86 17.82
CA LEU A 59 9.82 -6.76 16.79
C LEU A 59 11.30 -7.10 16.93
N PHE A 60 12.09 -6.18 17.49
CA PHE A 60 13.54 -6.33 17.65
C PHE A 60 13.99 -6.51 19.11
N ARG A 61 13.06 -6.68 20.07
CA ARG A 61 13.38 -6.80 21.50
C ARG A 61 14.36 -7.93 21.84
N ASP A 62 14.32 -9.00 21.03
CA ASP A 62 15.12 -10.22 21.19
C ASP A 62 16.30 -10.22 20.18
N GLN A 63 16.73 -9.05 19.70
CA GLN A 63 17.85 -8.86 18.77
C GLN A 63 18.78 -7.76 19.27
N ASP A 64 19.84 -8.17 19.97
CA ASP A 64 20.73 -7.27 20.70
C ASP A 64 21.49 -6.28 19.82
N ASN A 65 21.73 -6.62 18.54
CA ASN A 65 22.50 -5.81 17.62
C ASN A 65 21.70 -4.71 16.90
N VAL A 66 20.43 -4.49 17.27
CA VAL A 66 19.55 -3.48 16.65
C VAL A 66 19.09 -2.44 17.68
N THR A 67 19.43 -1.19 17.41
CA THR A 67 18.81 -0.01 18.05
C THR A 67 17.75 0.57 17.12
N THR A 68 16.56 0.85 17.67
CA THR A 68 15.46 1.48 16.92
C THR A 68 15.27 2.94 17.35
N LEU A 69 15.22 3.84 16.38
CA LEU A 69 14.98 5.28 16.55
C LEU A 69 13.70 5.69 15.81
N LEU A 70 12.90 6.53 16.48
CA LEU A 70 11.79 7.23 15.85
C LEU A 70 12.35 8.54 15.31
N GLY A 71 12.34 8.73 14.00
CA GLY A 71 12.92 9.92 13.37
C GLY A 71 12.56 10.02 11.89
N ASP A 72 12.39 11.26 11.42
CA ASP A 72 12.14 11.54 10.01
C ASP A 72 13.46 11.89 9.32
N VAL A 73 13.86 11.07 8.34
CA VAL A 73 15.11 11.29 7.60
C VAL A 73 14.87 12.31 6.50
N MET A 74 15.66 13.38 6.53
CA MET A 74 15.52 14.52 5.62
C MET A 74 16.57 14.55 4.51
N ALA A 75 17.74 13.95 4.74
CA ALA A 75 18.83 13.89 3.76
C ALA A 75 19.83 12.76 4.09
N VAL A 76 20.57 12.35 3.07
CA VAL A 76 21.75 11.49 3.18
C VAL A 76 22.94 12.28 2.64
N ASP A 77 24.05 12.28 3.37
CA ASP A 77 25.31 12.89 2.97
C ASP A 77 26.34 11.77 2.69
N PRO A 78 26.53 11.37 1.42
CA PRO A 78 27.44 10.29 1.06
C PRO A 78 28.92 10.59 1.35
N ALA A 79 29.29 11.88 1.30
CA ALA A 79 30.67 12.32 1.51
C ALA A 79 31.05 12.26 3.00
N ALA A 80 30.18 12.77 3.87
CA ALA A 80 30.35 12.65 5.33
C ALA A 80 30.01 11.24 5.86
N ARG A 81 29.28 10.44 5.06
CA ARG A 81 28.69 9.15 5.46
C ARG A 81 27.74 9.28 6.64
N GLU A 82 26.81 10.23 6.53
CA GLU A 82 25.84 10.53 7.58
C GLU A 82 24.40 10.59 7.04
N VAL A 83 23.45 10.22 7.89
CA VAL A 83 22.01 10.43 7.67
C VAL A 83 21.54 11.58 8.56
N ARG A 84 20.88 12.58 7.98
CA ARG A 84 20.36 13.75 8.72
C ARG A 84 18.88 13.59 9.03
N LEU A 85 18.54 13.72 10.30
CA LEU A 85 17.17 13.70 10.80
C LEU A 85 16.57 15.10 10.84
N ARG A 86 15.24 15.19 10.85
CA ARG A 86 14.49 16.46 10.90
C ARG A 86 14.79 17.29 12.15
N ASP A 87 15.10 16.65 13.27
CA ASP A 87 15.46 17.31 14.53
C ASP A 87 16.91 17.81 14.58
N GLY A 88 17.65 17.66 13.48
CA GLY A 88 19.05 18.10 13.36
C GLY A 88 20.08 17.05 13.78
N GLN A 89 19.65 15.88 14.29
CA GLN A 89 20.58 14.80 14.62
C GLN A 89 21.23 14.23 13.33
N ALA A 90 22.52 13.91 13.41
CA ALA A 90 23.26 13.21 12.36
C ALA A 90 23.63 11.79 12.84
N LEU A 91 23.36 10.79 12.00
CA LEU A 91 23.66 9.39 12.26
C LEU A 91 24.77 8.92 11.32
N PRO A 92 25.99 8.64 11.81
CA PRO A 92 27.08 8.14 10.97
C PRO A 92 26.83 6.69 10.54
N TYR A 93 27.35 6.31 9.38
CA TYR A 93 27.23 4.95 8.85
C TYR A 93 28.48 4.47 8.10
N ASP A 94 28.80 3.18 8.26
CA ASP A 94 29.72 2.48 7.33
C ASP A 94 28.97 1.91 6.13
N HIS A 95 27.76 1.41 6.39
CA HIS A 95 26.81 0.90 5.41
C HIS A 95 25.42 1.46 5.69
N LEU A 96 24.71 1.81 4.62
CA LEU A 96 23.37 2.38 4.64
C LEU A 96 22.43 1.53 3.79
N VAL A 97 21.28 1.14 4.35
CA VAL A 97 20.16 0.55 3.60
C VAL A 97 18.98 1.51 3.61
N VAL A 98 18.56 1.95 2.44
CA VAL A 98 17.43 2.88 2.26
C VAL A 98 16.20 2.10 1.79
N ALA A 99 15.24 1.94 2.70
CA ALA A 99 13.98 1.23 2.51
C ALA A 99 12.76 2.13 2.81
N ALA A 100 12.85 3.41 2.44
CA ALA A 100 11.81 4.42 2.73
C ALA A 100 10.50 4.23 1.94
N GLY A 101 10.45 3.25 1.04
CA GLY A 101 9.26 2.88 0.29
C GLY A 101 8.79 3.95 -0.68
N ALA A 102 7.46 4.05 -0.83
CA ALA A 102 6.80 4.91 -1.79
C ALA A 102 5.58 5.61 -1.18
N THR A 103 5.22 6.74 -1.78
CA THR A 103 4.03 7.55 -1.51
C THR A 103 3.05 7.48 -2.70
N HIS A 104 1.98 8.27 -2.63
CA HIS A 104 1.01 8.44 -3.70
C HIS A 104 1.56 9.34 -4.79
N SER A 105 1.24 9.02 -6.05
CA SER A 105 1.37 9.96 -7.16
C SER A 105 0.00 10.50 -7.52
N TYR A 106 -0.17 11.82 -7.42
CA TYR A 106 -1.32 12.51 -8.00
C TYR A 106 -0.99 13.06 -9.40
N PHE A 107 0.04 12.50 -10.07
CA PHE A 107 0.45 12.88 -11.43
C PHE A 107 0.71 14.39 -11.62
N GLY A 108 1.25 15.05 -10.59
CA GLY A 108 1.51 16.49 -10.57
C GLY A 108 0.36 17.35 -10.04
N ARG A 109 -0.65 16.73 -9.42
CA ARG A 109 -1.82 17.38 -8.79
C ARG A 109 -1.90 17.07 -7.29
N ASP A 110 -0.83 17.36 -6.55
CA ASP A 110 -0.74 17.03 -5.11
C ASP A 110 -1.84 17.71 -4.27
N ASP A 111 -2.43 18.79 -4.80
CA ASP A 111 -3.60 19.47 -4.23
C ASP A 111 -4.86 18.59 -4.17
N TRP A 112 -4.93 17.50 -4.93
CA TRP A 112 -6.04 16.54 -4.89
C TRP A 112 -6.06 15.71 -3.60
N ALA A 113 -4.92 15.56 -2.90
CA ALA A 113 -4.81 14.73 -1.73
C ALA A 113 -5.80 15.10 -0.61
N ARG A 114 -6.17 16.38 -0.49
CA ARG A 114 -7.15 16.85 0.50
C ARG A 114 -8.57 16.36 0.20
N PHE A 115 -8.91 16.14 -1.06
CA PHE A 115 -10.24 15.72 -1.51
C PHE A 115 -10.32 14.20 -1.70
N ALA A 116 -9.25 13.59 -2.19
CA ALA A 116 -9.14 12.17 -2.47
C ALA A 116 -7.91 11.58 -1.75
N PRO A 117 -7.99 11.30 -0.43
CA PRO A 117 -6.88 10.73 0.30
C PRO A 117 -6.48 9.37 -0.29
N GLY A 118 -5.17 9.15 -0.34
CA GLY A 118 -4.61 7.85 -0.67
C GLY A 118 -4.61 6.92 0.54
N LEU A 119 -4.28 5.64 0.33
CA LEU A 119 -4.20 4.62 1.39
C LEU A 119 -2.79 4.01 1.52
N LYS A 120 -1.89 4.63 2.30
CA LYS A 120 -0.52 4.11 2.56
C LYS A 120 -0.14 4.04 4.05
N THR A 121 -0.80 4.82 4.90
CA THR A 121 -0.52 4.93 6.34
C THR A 121 -1.75 4.58 7.18
N LEU A 122 -1.56 4.38 8.49
CA LEU A 122 -2.69 4.24 9.42
C LEU A 122 -3.53 5.52 9.50
N ALA A 123 -2.88 6.69 9.42
CA ALA A 123 -3.59 7.97 9.41
C ALA A 123 -4.53 8.08 8.21
N ASP A 124 -4.04 7.69 7.03
CA ASP A 124 -4.86 7.59 5.82
C ASP A 124 -6.05 6.66 6.00
N ALA A 125 -5.83 5.48 6.56
CA ALA A 125 -6.89 4.51 6.80
C ALA A 125 -7.96 5.07 7.75
N PHE A 126 -7.55 5.75 8.84
CA PHE A 126 -8.51 6.38 9.74
C PHE A 126 -9.26 7.55 9.11
N GLU A 127 -8.59 8.35 8.28
CA GLU A 127 -9.24 9.45 7.57
C GLU A 127 -10.27 8.94 6.54
N ILE A 128 -9.91 7.91 5.76
CA ILE A 128 -10.85 7.27 4.83
C ILE A 128 -12.03 6.69 5.59
N ARG A 129 -11.79 5.98 6.70
CA ARG A 129 -12.85 5.44 7.57
C ARG A 129 -13.79 6.54 8.04
N ARG A 130 -13.22 7.67 8.50
CA ARG A 130 -13.97 8.84 8.96
C ARG A 130 -14.85 9.39 7.85
N ARG A 131 -14.30 9.63 6.66
CA ARG A 131 -15.06 10.16 5.51
C ARG A 131 -16.21 9.24 5.11
N VAL A 132 -15.97 7.93 5.07
CA VAL A 132 -17.01 6.96 4.73
C VAL A 132 -18.16 7.00 5.72
N LEU A 133 -17.87 6.95 7.02
CA LEU A 133 -18.91 6.96 8.06
C LEU A 133 -19.64 8.31 8.12
N LEU A 134 -18.91 9.42 8.07
CA LEU A 134 -19.52 10.75 8.07
C LEU A 134 -20.37 11.02 6.82
N ALA A 135 -20.07 10.40 5.69
CA ALA A 135 -20.90 10.52 4.51
C ALA A 135 -22.29 9.90 4.72
N PHE A 136 -22.37 8.71 5.33
CA PHE A 136 -23.66 8.11 5.71
C PHE A 136 -24.40 8.94 6.78
N GLU A 137 -23.69 9.45 7.79
CA GLU A 137 -24.26 10.33 8.82
C GLU A 137 -24.79 11.66 8.24
N ALA A 138 -24.12 12.22 7.25
CA ALA A 138 -24.57 13.42 6.55
C ALA A 138 -25.79 13.14 5.68
N ALA A 139 -25.80 11.99 4.97
CA ALA A 139 -26.94 11.55 4.18
C ALA A 139 -28.21 11.34 5.03
N GLU A 140 -28.07 10.81 6.24
CA GLU A 140 -29.17 10.61 7.20
C GLU A 140 -29.82 11.92 7.67
N LYS A 141 -29.04 13.01 7.70
CA LYS A 141 -29.50 14.34 8.09
C LYS A 141 -30.06 15.15 6.92
N GLU A 142 -29.68 14.83 5.70
CA GLU A 142 -30.09 15.58 4.51
C GLU A 142 -31.47 15.13 4.03
N SER A 143 -32.43 16.05 4.08
CA SER A 143 -33.82 15.82 3.66
C SER A 143 -34.03 15.88 2.15
N ASP A 144 -33.19 16.64 1.43
CA ASP A 144 -33.30 16.83 -0.01
C ASP A 144 -32.58 15.69 -0.76
N PRO A 145 -33.29 14.87 -1.55
CA PRO A 145 -32.69 13.77 -2.31
C PRO A 145 -31.52 14.20 -3.20
N GLY A 146 -31.63 15.36 -3.88
CA GLY A 146 -30.59 15.82 -4.79
C GLY A 146 -29.29 16.19 -4.07
N ARG A 147 -29.39 16.70 -2.84
CA ARG A 147 -28.22 17.01 -1.99
C ARG A 147 -27.72 15.81 -1.20
N ARG A 148 -28.56 14.78 -1.03
CA ARG A 148 -28.23 13.51 -0.39
C ARG A 148 -27.41 12.60 -1.31
N ASP A 149 -27.73 12.54 -2.59
CA ASP A 149 -27.10 11.64 -3.55
C ASP A 149 -25.56 11.74 -3.61
N PRO A 150 -24.93 12.93 -3.55
CA PRO A 150 -23.48 13.05 -3.48
C PRO A 150 -22.85 12.45 -2.21
N TRP A 151 -23.58 12.41 -1.08
CA TRP A 151 -23.12 11.76 0.14
C TRP A 151 -23.18 10.24 0.04
N LEU A 152 -24.12 9.70 -0.75
CA LEU A 152 -24.27 8.27 -1.02
C LEU A 152 -23.51 7.80 -2.27
N THR A 153 -22.75 8.68 -2.92
CA THR A 153 -21.88 8.34 -4.04
C THR A 153 -20.44 8.25 -3.56
N PHE A 154 -19.86 7.06 -3.62
CA PHE A 154 -18.49 6.76 -3.23
C PHE A 154 -17.64 6.49 -4.47
N VAL A 155 -16.49 7.13 -4.59
CA VAL A 155 -15.62 7.00 -5.77
C VAL A 155 -14.25 6.50 -5.36
N VAL A 156 -13.81 5.38 -5.94
CA VAL A 156 -12.46 4.84 -5.79
C VAL A 156 -11.74 5.00 -7.12
N ILE A 157 -10.61 5.72 -7.12
CA ILE A 157 -9.82 6.00 -8.32
C ILE A 157 -8.63 5.03 -8.37
N GLY A 158 -8.48 4.28 -9.45
CA GLY A 158 -7.44 3.29 -9.68
C GLY A 158 -7.94 1.86 -9.47
N GLY A 159 -7.94 1.06 -10.54
CA GLY A 159 -8.33 -0.35 -10.60
C GLY A 159 -7.20 -1.33 -10.27
N GLY A 160 -6.14 -0.89 -9.57
CA GLY A 160 -5.14 -1.80 -8.99
C GLY A 160 -5.70 -2.61 -7.81
N PRO A 161 -4.89 -3.50 -7.18
CA PRO A 161 -5.32 -4.33 -6.06
C PRO A 161 -6.01 -3.52 -4.95
N THR A 162 -5.38 -2.44 -4.49
CA THR A 162 -5.94 -1.56 -3.44
C THR A 162 -7.31 -1.01 -3.80
N GLY A 163 -7.51 -0.55 -5.03
CA GLY A 163 -8.78 0.06 -5.41
C GLY A 163 -9.90 -0.96 -5.64
N VAL A 164 -9.57 -2.14 -6.18
CA VAL A 164 -10.51 -3.26 -6.27
C VAL A 164 -10.95 -3.72 -4.87
N GLU A 165 -10.01 -3.86 -3.95
CA GLU A 165 -10.27 -4.23 -2.56
C GLU A 165 -11.13 -3.18 -1.84
N MET A 166 -10.80 -1.90 -1.99
CA MET A 166 -11.58 -0.80 -1.41
C MET A 166 -12.99 -0.74 -1.97
N ALA A 167 -13.16 -0.79 -3.30
CA ALA A 167 -14.47 -0.68 -3.94
C ALA A 167 -15.41 -1.81 -3.55
N GLY A 168 -14.95 -3.06 -3.60
CA GLY A 168 -15.80 -4.18 -3.20
C GLY A 168 -16.09 -4.19 -1.69
N THR A 169 -15.14 -3.76 -0.85
CA THR A 169 -15.37 -3.65 0.59
C THR A 169 -16.37 -2.54 0.93
N LEU A 170 -16.36 -1.41 0.22
CA LEU A 170 -17.36 -0.34 0.38
C LEU A 170 -18.76 -0.81 -0.02
N ALA A 171 -18.87 -1.57 -1.11
CA ALA A 171 -20.14 -2.18 -1.53
C ALA A 171 -20.71 -3.11 -0.45
N GLU A 172 -19.88 -3.90 0.22
CA GLU A 172 -20.30 -4.75 1.33
C GLU A 172 -20.70 -3.97 2.58
N ILE A 173 -20.00 -2.88 2.89
CA ILE A 173 -20.40 -2.01 4.00
C ILE A 173 -21.82 -1.51 3.77
N ALA A 174 -22.07 -0.94 2.59
CA ALA A 174 -23.35 -0.37 2.19
C ALA A 174 -24.48 -1.41 2.21
N ARG A 175 -24.24 -2.64 1.71
CA ARG A 175 -25.29 -3.63 1.46
C ARG A 175 -25.45 -4.70 2.53
N ASP A 176 -24.41 -4.99 3.31
CA ASP A 176 -24.43 -6.08 4.30
C ASP A 176 -24.23 -5.59 5.74
N THR A 177 -23.52 -4.47 5.95
CA THR A 177 -23.12 -4.02 7.29
C THR A 177 -24.04 -2.94 7.86
N LEU A 178 -24.34 -1.90 7.08
CA LEU A 178 -25.12 -0.73 7.53
C LEU A 178 -26.66 -0.87 7.45
N PRO A 179 -27.27 -1.77 6.65
CA PRO A 179 -28.72 -1.88 6.63
C PRO A 179 -29.32 -2.10 8.02
N GLY A 180 -30.34 -1.30 8.36
CA GLY A 180 -31.03 -1.34 9.65
C GLY A 180 -30.48 -0.38 10.73
N GLU A 181 -29.31 0.24 10.50
CA GLU A 181 -28.73 1.23 11.41
C GLU A 181 -29.19 2.67 11.12
N PHE A 182 -29.64 2.95 9.89
CA PHE A 182 -30.15 4.24 9.44
C PHE A 182 -31.68 4.24 9.28
N ARG A 183 -32.33 5.39 9.47
CA ARG A 183 -33.81 5.52 9.47
C ARG A 183 -34.36 6.34 8.30
N HIS A 184 -33.59 7.30 7.79
CA HIS A 184 -34.02 8.20 6.71
C HIS A 184 -33.37 7.89 5.36
N ILE A 185 -32.30 7.09 5.36
CA ILE A 185 -31.65 6.59 4.15
C ILE A 185 -31.65 5.06 4.12
N ASP A 186 -31.57 4.52 2.90
CA ASP A 186 -31.16 3.15 2.68
C ASP A 186 -29.67 3.14 2.28
N PRO A 187 -28.76 2.66 3.17
CA PRO A 187 -27.34 2.55 2.83
C PRO A 187 -27.09 1.66 1.61
N ALA A 188 -27.95 0.68 1.33
CA ALA A 188 -27.79 -0.23 0.20
C ALA A 188 -28.01 0.46 -1.17
N ALA A 189 -28.64 1.64 -1.17
CA ALA A 189 -28.78 2.51 -2.34
C ALA A 189 -27.50 3.28 -2.69
N ALA A 190 -26.45 3.19 -1.86
CA ALA A 190 -25.18 3.84 -2.14
C ALA A 190 -24.60 3.41 -3.49
N ARG A 191 -24.09 4.39 -4.25
CA ARG A 191 -23.48 4.19 -5.55
C ARG A 191 -21.96 4.14 -5.37
N ILE A 192 -21.36 2.98 -5.63
CA ILE A 192 -19.90 2.80 -5.52
C ILE A 192 -19.32 2.73 -6.93
N LEU A 193 -18.44 3.68 -7.27
CA LEU A 193 -17.78 3.74 -8.57
C LEU A 193 -16.30 3.41 -8.43
N LEU A 194 -15.79 2.54 -9.30
CA LEU A 194 -14.36 2.29 -9.48
C LEU A 194 -13.93 2.88 -10.84
N VAL A 195 -13.11 3.93 -10.82
CA VAL A 195 -12.64 4.63 -12.03
C VAL A 195 -11.19 4.22 -12.33
N GLU A 196 -10.94 3.63 -13.50
CA GLU A 196 -9.61 3.20 -13.95
C GLU A 196 -9.29 3.82 -15.31
N GLY A 197 -8.10 4.43 -15.43
CA GLY A 197 -7.65 5.09 -16.66
C GLY A 197 -7.26 4.13 -17.78
N GLY A 198 -6.77 2.94 -17.42
CA GLY A 198 -6.43 1.84 -18.31
C GLY A 198 -7.65 1.01 -18.72
N PRO A 199 -7.48 0.07 -19.67
CA PRO A 199 -8.59 -0.68 -20.25
C PRO A 199 -9.17 -1.76 -19.32
N ARG A 200 -8.50 -2.10 -18.23
CA ARG A 200 -8.87 -3.18 -17.31
C ARG A 200 -8.46 -2.90 -15.87
N VAL A 201 -9.25 -3.40 -14.93
CA VAL A 201 -8.83 -3.58 -13.53
C VAL A 201 -7.76 -4.67 -13.44
N LEU A 202 -6.90 -4.58 -12.43
CA LEU A 202 -5.82 -5.54 -12.14
C LEU A 202 -4.96 -5.83 -13.37
N GLN A 203 -4.56 -4.79 -14.11
CA GLN A 203 -3.85 -4.93 -15.40
C GLN A 203 -2.57 -5.78 -15.35
N ALA A 204 -1.95 -5.93 -14.18
CA ALA A 204 -0.80 -6.80 -13.97
C ALA A 204 -1.15 -8.31 -13.96
N MET A 205 -2.44 -8.66 -13.82
CA MET A 205 -2.93 -10.03 -13.86
C MET A 205 -3.33 -10.45 -15.28
N PRO A 206 -3.41 -11.77 -15.56
CA PRO A 206 -4.02 -12.31 -16.76
C PRO A 206 -5.38 -11.68 -17.08
N GLU A 207 -5.70 -11.58 -18.38
CA GLU A 207 -6.94 -10.95 -18.84
C GLU A 207 -8.19 -11.67 -18.32
N SER A 208 -8.11 -13.00 -18.21
CA SER A 208 -9.13 -13.88 -17.64
C SER A 208 -9.48 -13.51 -16.20
N LEU A 209 -8.46 -13.30 -15.36
CA LEU A 209 -8.61 -12.91 -13.96
C LEU A 209 -9.06 -11.46 -13.82
N SER A 210 -8.56 -10.56 -14.67
CA SER A 210 -9.03 -9.17 -14.73
C SER A 210 -10.53 -9.10 -15.04
N ALA A 211 -10.99 -9.88 -16.03
CA ALA A 211 -12.40 -9.98 -16.40
C ALA A 211 -13.24 -10.64 -15.30
N SER A 212 -12.70 -11.66 -14.62
CA SER A 212 -13.35 -12.29 -13.45
C SER A 212 -13.52 -11.29 -12.30
N ALA A 213 -12.49 -10.50 -12.01
CA ALA A 213 -12.54 -9.48 -10.96
C ALA A 213 -13.61 -8.41 -11.25
N ARG A 214 -13.67 -7.92 -12.49
CA ARG A 214 -14.71 -6.99 -12.92
C ARG A 214 -16.12 -7.55 -12.72
N ARG A 215 -16.38 -8.78 -13.19
CA ARG A 215 -17.71 -9.42 -13.01
C ARG A 215 -18.08 -9.58 -11.54
N GLN A 216 -17.10 -9.88 -10.68
CA GLN A 216 -17.33 -10.02 -9.24
C GLN A 216 -17.64 -8.66 -8.58
N LEU A 217 -16.94 -7.58 -8.96
CA LEU A 217 -17.26 -6.21 -8.52
C LEU A 217 -18.66 -5.78 -8.96
N GLU A 218 -19.00 -6.00 -10.23
CA GLU A 218 -20.32 -5.65 -10.78
C GLU A 218 -21.44 -6.45 -10.09
N LYS A 219 -21.19 -7.73 -9.77
CA LYS A 219 -22.13 -8.55 -8.97
C LYS A 219 -22.32 -8.01 -7.54
N LEU A 220 -21.29 -7.41 -6.96
CA LEU A 220 -21.39 -6.72 -5.67
C LEU A 220 -22.12 -5.38 -5.78
N GLY A 221 -22.45 -4.91 -6.99
CA GLY A 221 -23.10 -3.62 -7.25
C GLY A 221 -22.13 -2.44 -7.32
N VAL A 222 -20.87 -2.69 -7.71
CA VAL A 222 -19.88 -1.64 -8.03
C VAL A 222 -19.98 -1.28 -9.51
N GLU A 223 -20.06 0.02 -9.81
CA GLU A 223 -19.95 0.55 -11.17
C GLU A 223 -18.49 0.68 -11.58
N VAL A 224 -18.02 -0.19 -12.48
CA VAL A 224 -16.63 -0.19 -12.95
C VAL A 224 -16.51 0.62 -14.25
N ARG A 225 -15.79 1.75 -14.21
CA ARG A 225 -15.50 2.62 -15.36
C ARG A 225 -14.02 2.52 -15.73
N VAL A 226 -13.71 1.68 -16.70
CA VAL A 226 -12.37 1.57 -17.30
C VAL A 226 -12.17 2.58 -18.44
N GLY A 227 -10.92 2.76 -18.88
CA GLY A 227 -10.58 3.70 -19.96
C GLY A 227 -10.97 5.14 -19.62
N SER A 228 -11.01 5.49 -18.34
CA SER A 228 -11.62 6.71 -17.83
C SER A 228 -10.62 7.44 -16.94
N ARG A 229 -10.07 8.56 -17.43
CA ARG A 229 -9.01 9.30 -16.74
C ARG A 229 -9.61 10.42 -15.91
N VAL A 230 -9.21 10.53 -14.65
CA VAL A 230 -9.57 11.67 -13.80
C VAL A 230 -8.77 12.90 -14.23
N THR A 231 -9.45 14.02 -14.45
CA THR A 231 -8.86 15.28 -14.94
C THR A 231 -8.92 16.41 -13.91
N ALA A 232 -9.88 16.36 -12.99
CA ALA A 232 -10.02 17.32 -11.89
C ALA A 232 -10.68 16.66 -10.67
N ILE A 233 -10.35 17.14 -9.48
CA ILE A 233 -10.98 16.77 -8.21
C ILE A 233 -11.12 18.04 -7.36
N ASP A 234 -12.28 18.23 -6.75
CA ASP A 234 -12.56 19.32 -5.82
C ASP A 234 -13.40 18.82 -4.62
N GLY A 235 -13.91 19.75 -3.79
CA GLY A 235 -14.68 19.41 -2.58
C GLY A 235 -16.08 18.85 -2.83
N GLU A 236 -16.55 18.83 -4.08
CA GLU A 236 -17.90 18.38 -4.44
C GLU A 236 -17.89 17.14 -5.36
N GLY A 237 -16.73 16.78 -5.92
CA GLY A 237 -16.66 15.65 -6.84
C GLY A 237 -15.39 15.59 -7.67
N LEU A 238 -15.51 14.92 -8.82
CA LEU A 238 -14.43 14.74 -9.78
C LEU A 238 -14.94 14.85 -11.22
N GLU A 239 -14.02 15.21 -12.12
CA GLU A 239 -14.22 15.14 -13.56
C GLU A 239 -13.48 13.95 -14.13
N VAL A 240 -14.15 13.22 -15.02
CA VAL A 240 -13.63 12.03 -15.67
C VAL A 240 -13.73 12.19 -17.19
N GLN A 241 -12.61 12.04 -17.87
CA GLN A 241 -12.51 12.00 -19.32
C GLN A 241 -12.45 10.54 -19.78
N PRO A 242 -13.51 10.01 -20.43
CA PRO A 242 -13.45 8.69 -21.05
C PRO A 242 -12.48 8.68 -22.24
N ALA A 243 -12.00 7.50 -22.61
CA ALA A 243 -11.14 7.31 -23.77
C ALA A 243 -11.91 7.61 -25.08
N GLY A 244 -11.19 8.15 -26.06
CA GLY A 244 -11.77 8.62 -27.32
C GLY A 244 -12.34 10.03 -27.21
N ASP A 245 -13.29 10.37 -28.08
CA ASP A 245 -13.88 11.72 -28.21
C ASP A 245 -15.14 11.93 -27.34
N ALA A 246 -15.40 11.03 -26.38
CA ALA A 246 -16.54 11.18 -25.47
C ALA A 246 -16.36 12.43 -24.57
N PRO A 247 -17.44 13.17 -24.26
CA PRO A 247 -17.32 14.35 -23.42
C PRO A 247 -16.89 13.99 -21.99
N ALA A 248 -16.21 14.93 -21.33
CA ALA A 248 -15.91 14.82 -19.91
C ALA A 248 -17.22 14.72 -19.09
N LEU A 249 -17.20 13.88 -18.07
CA LEU A 249 -18.32 13.63 -17.17
C LEU A 249 -17.99 14.12 -15.76
N ARG A 250 -18.87 14.94 -15.20
CA ARG A 250 -18.83 15.30 -13.79
C ARG A 250 -19.49 14.20 -12.94
N ILE A 251 -18.83 13.79 -11.88
CA ILE A 251 -19.35 12.86 -10.88
C ILE A 251 -19.32 13.58 -9.54
N GLU A 252 -20.49 13.86 -8.98
CA GLU A 252 -20.60 14.42 -7.63
C GLU A 252 -20.39 13.34 -6.59
N SER A 253 -19.53 13.61 -5.62
CA SER A 253 -19.21 12.69 -4.53
C SER A 253 -18.54 13.45 -3.41
N ARG A 254 -19.00 13.22 -2.18
CA ARG A 254 -18.36 13.76 -0.97
C ARG A 254 -17.32 12.81 -0.36
N CYS A 255 -17.16 11.60 -0.93
CA CYS A 255 -16.21 10.60 -0.46
C CYS A 255 -15.46 9.96 -1.64
N ILE A 256 -14.27 10.51 -1.91
CA ILE A 256 -13.37 10.05 -2.98
C ILE A 256 -12.13 9.43 -2.34
N VAL A 257 -11.67 8.30 -2.86
CA VAL A 257 -10.46 7.59 -2.40
C VAL A 257 -9.50 7.42 -3.58
N TRP A 258 -8.23 7.77 -3.37
CA TRP A 258 -7.19 7.65 -4.38
C TRP A 258 -6.36 6.37 -4.20
N ALA A 259 -6.53 5.41 -5.10
CA ALA A 259 -5.80 4.15 -5.14
C ALA A 259 -4.96 3.98 -6.43
N ALA A 260 -4.83 5.05 -7.23
CA ALA A 260 -4.02 5.09 -8.45
C ALA A 260 -2.62 5.65 -8.17
N GLY A 261 -1.63 5.29 -8.99
CA GLY A 261 -0.33 5.97 -9.01
C GLY A 261 0.52 5.80 -7.74
N VAL A 262 1.70 5.23 -7.91
CA VAL A 262 2.72 5.15 -6.85
C VAL A 262 3.88 6.05 -7.26
N ALA A 263 4.33 6.91 -6.35
CA ALA A 263 5.55 7.70 -6.50
C ALA A 263 6.57 7.26 -5.45
N ALA A 264 7.85 7.18 -5.80
CA ALA A 264 8.90 6.88 -4.85
C ALA A 264 8.96 7.96 -3.75
N SER A 265 9.49 7.59 -2.58
CA SER A 265 9.77 8.55 -1.52
C SER A 265 10.63 9.73 -2.04
N PRO A 266 10.37 10.98 -1.60
CA PRO A 266 11.23 12.13 -1.95
C PRO A 266 12.72 11.89 -1.64
N LEU A 267 13.01 11.06 -0.65
CA LEU A 267 14.37 10.65 -0.29
C LEU A 267 15.14 10.02 -1.46
N GLY A 268 14.45 9.39 -2.43
CA GLY A 268 15.08 8.83 -3.63
C GLY A 268 15.72 9.89 -4.50
N ARG A 269 15.01 11.01 -4.75
CA ARG A 269 15.57 12.14 -5.52
C ARG A 269 16.72 12.80 -4.77
N GLN A 270 16.58 12.99 -3.45
CA GLN A 270 17.65 13.55 -2.62
C GLN A 270 18.92 12.69 -2.66
N ILE A 271 18.79 11.36 -2.59
CA ILE A 271 19.92 10.43 -2.72
C ILE A 271 20.54 10.56 -4.11
N ALA A 272 19.72 10.62 -5.15
CA ALA A 272 20.20 10.75 -6.52
C ALA A 272 20.96 12.06 -6.74
N GLU A 273 20.44 13.19 -6.24
CA GLU A 273 21.11 14.49 -6.26
C GLU A 273 22.44 14.47 -5.48
N ALA A 274 22.47 13.84 -4.30
CA ALA A 274 23.66 13.76 -3.46
C ALA A 274 24.74 12.80 -4.00
N THR A 275 24.35 11.79 -4.77
CA THR A 275 25.27 10.75 -5.28
C THR A 275 25.62 10.90 -6.76
N GLY A 276 24.86 11.70 -7.51
CA GLY A 276 24.92 11.76 -8.97
C GLY A 276 24.21 10.61 -9.68
N ALA A 277 23.48 9.76 -8.94
CA ALA A 277 22.72 8.65 -9.52
C ALA A 277 21.49 9.15 -10.30
N GLN A 278 20.94 8.27 -11.14
CA GLN A 278 19.73 8.57 -11.91
C GLN A 278 18.48 8.09 -11.17
N THR A 279 17.36 8.78 -11.39
CA THR A 279 16.03 8.30 -11.02
C THR A 279 15.16 8.05 -12.25
N ASP A 280 14.26 7.09 -12.15
CA ASP A 280 13.20 6.95 -13.15
C ASP A 280 12.11 8.02 -13.02
N ARG A 281 11.10 7.98 -13.90
CA ARG A 281 9.98 8.94 -13.88
C ARG A 281 9.16 8.93 -12.60
N ALA A 282 9.16 7.83 -11.86
CA ALA A 282 8.47 7.69 -10.58
C ALA A 282 9.34 8.16 -9.40
N GLY A 283 10.59 8.60 -9.65
CA GLY A 283 11.55 9.01 -8.63
C GLY A 283 12.30 7.85 -7.97
N ARG A 284 12.22 6.64 -8.52
CA ARG A 284 12.93 5.47 -8.00
C ARG A 284 14.40 5.54 -8.41
N VAL A 285 15.31 5.26 -7.48
CA VAL A 285 16.76 5.31 -7.71
C VAL A 285 17.17 4.11 -8.56
N VAL A 286 17.88 4.37 -9.66
CA VAL A 286 18.50 3.31 -10.47
C VAL A 286 19.66 2.72 -9.68
N VAL A 287 19.62 1.40 -9.48
CA VAL A 287 20.60 0.67 -8.65
C VAL A 287 21.38 -0.33 -9.49
N GLU A 288 22.58 -0.64 -9.02
CA GLU A 288 23.44 -1.71 -9.53
C GLU A 288 22.83 -3.10 -9.28
N PRO A 289 23.34 -4.17 -9.94
CA PRO A 289 22.83 -5.52 -9.78
C PRO A 289 22.81 -6.00 -8.32
N ASP A 290 23.72 -5.51 -7.47
CA ASP A 290 23.80 -5.85 -6.06
C ASP A 290 22.96 -4.96 -5.12
N LEU A 291 22.09 -4.13 -5.73
CA LEU A 291 21.18 -3.15 -5.10
C LEU A 291 21.86 -1.90 -4.53
N THR A 292 23.12 -1.63 -4.90
CA THR A 292 23.80 -0.39 -4.49
C THR A 292 23.54 0.78 -5.43
N VAL A 293 23.77 1.98 -4.92
CA VAL A 293 23.80 3.18 -5.74
C VAL A 293 25.10 3.18 -6.57
N PRO A 294 25.05 3.43 -7.90
CA PRO A 294 26.24 3.49 -8.74
C PRO A 294 27.31 4.44 -8.17
N GLY A 295 28.55 3.96 -8.06
CA GLY A 295 29.66 4.72 -7.47
C GLY A 295 29.67 4.82 -5.94
N HIS A 296 28.63 4.33 -5.24
CA HIS A 296 28.49 4.41 -3.79
C HIS A 296 28.16 3.03 -3.17
N PRO A 297 29.14 2.11 -3.11
CA PRO A 297 28.92 0.72 -2.69
C PRO A 297 28.52 0.54 -1.21
N SER A 298 28.64 1.59 -0.40
CA SER A 298 28.16 1.63 0.99
C SER A 298 26.66 1.92 1.10
N ILE A 299 25.99 2.35 0.02
CA ILE A 299 24.57 2.74 0.02
C ILE A 299 23.77 1.75 -0.82
N SER A 300 22.87 1.00 -0.19
CA SER A 300 21.91 0.14 -0.86
C SER A 300 20.51 0.76 -0.84
N VAL A 301 19.82 0.79 -1.97
CA VAL A 301 18.42 1.25 -2.07
C VAL A 301 17.54 0.05 -2.42
N ILE A 302 16.48 -0.18 -1.65
CA ILE A 302 15.64 -1.37 -1.76
C ILE A 302 14.15 -1.04 -1.68
N GLY A 303 13.31 -2.05 -2.00
CA GLY A 303 11.86 -1.90 -1.98
C GLY A 303 11.36 -0.97 -3.08
N ASP A 304 10.23 -0.32 -2.85
CA ASP A 304 9.58 0.53 -3.86
C ASP A 304 10.39 1.78 -4.24
N LEU A 305 11.43 2.13 -3.46
CA LEU A 305 12.34 3.23 -3.76
C LEU A 305 13.37 2.88 -4.84
N ALA A 306 13.61 1.58 -5.09
CA ALA A 306 14.60 1.12 -6.05
C ALA A 306 13.96 0.85 -7.42
N ALA A 307 14.58 1.35 -8.48
CA ALA A 307 14.32 0.92 -9.86
C ALA A 307 15.14 -0.37 -10.14
N ALA A 308 14.96 -1.39 -9.30
CA ALA A 308 15.76 -2.61 -9.33
C ALA A 308 15.42 -3.50 -10.54
N GLN A 309 16.44 -4.20 -11.04
CA GLN A 309 16.31 -5.22 -12.06
C GLN A 309 16.64 -6.60 -11.46
N SER A 310 15.97 -7.64 -11.95
CA SER A 310 16.22 -9.04 -11.62
C SER A 310 17.19 -9.63 -12.62
N HIS A 311 18.35 -10.08 -12.15
CA HIS A 311 19.46 -10.59 -12.95
C HIS A 311 19.52 -12.13 -12.93
N GLN A 312 18.50 -12.75 -13.52
CA GLN A 312 18.47 -14.21 -13.66
C GLN A 312 19.52 -14.68 -14.68
N PRO A 313 20.37 -15.68 -14.37
CA PRO A 313 21.34 -16.21 -15.31
C PRO A 313 20.69 -16.66 -16.63
N GLY A 314 21.32 -16.34 -17.75
CA GLY A 314 20.83 -16.70 -19.08
C GLY A 314 19.61 -15.91 -19.56
N HIS A 315 19.15 -14.89 -18.83
CA HIS A 315 18.02 -14.05 -19.20
C HIS A 315 18.41 -12.58 -19.17
N ALA A 316 17.79 -11.76 -20.03
CA ALA A 316 17.93 -10.31 -19.93
C ALA A 316 17.41 -9.80 -18.57
N PRO A 317 18.03 -8.75 -17.99
CA PRO A 317 17.53 -8.11 -16.78
C PRO A 317 16.07 -7.69 -16.94
N ARG A 318 15.24 -8.01 -15.94
CA ARG A 318 13.81 -7.67 -15.94
C ARG A 318 13.47 -6.72 -14.80
N PRO A 319 12.65 -5.68 -15.01
CA PRO A 319 12.20 -4.80 -13.93
C PRO A 319 11.53 -5.59 -12.80
N VAL A 320 11.83 -5.22 -11.55
CA VAL A 320 11.23 -5.81 -10.37
C VAL A 320 9.96 -5.04 -10.01
N PRO A 321 8.81 -5.71 -9.76
CA PRO A 321 7.58 -5.03 -9.37
C PRO A 321 7.68 -4.42 -7.96
N GLY A 322 7.00 -3.29 -7.74
CA GLY A 322 6.86 -2.64 -6.43
C GLY A 322 5.85 -3.35 -5.55
N VAL A 323 6.24 -4.48 -4.96
CA VAL A 323 5.39 -5.35 -4.15
C VAL A 323 6.12 -5.84 -2.90
N SER A 324 5.37 -6.18 -1.85
CA SER A 324 5.95 -6.60 -0.57
C SER A 324 6.90 -7.81 -0.68
N PRO A 325 6.63 -8.87 -1.49
CA PRO A 325 7.59 -9.98 -1.62
C PRO A 325 8.93 -9.54 -2.21
N ALA A 326 8.92 -8.62 -3.18
CA ALA A 326 10.14 -8.07 -3.77
C ALA A 326 10.93 -7.26 -2.75
N ALA A 327 10.25 -6.38 -1.98
CA ALA A 327 10.89 -5.63 -0.90
C ALA A 327 11.54 -6.54 0.15
N LYS A 328 10.86 -7.61 0.59
CA LYS A 328 11.41 -8.61 1.51
C LYS A 328 12.65 -9.30 0.96
N GLN A 329 12.61 -9.72 -0.31
CA GLN A 329 13.75 -10.37 -0.97
C GLN A 329 14.93 -9.42 -1.16
N MET A 330 14.68 -8.17 -1.57
CA MET A 330 15.72 -7.14 -1.68
C MET A 330 16.37 -6.84 -0.34
N GLY A 331 15.60 -6.77 0.75
CA GLY A 331 16.13 -6.58 2.10
C GLY A 331 17.13 -7.67 2.50
N ARG A 332 16.78 -8.93 2.26
CA ARG A 332 17.69 -10.07 2.50
C ARG A 332 18.93 -10.05 1.62
N SER A 333 18.77 -9.70 0.34
CA SER A 333 19.88 -9.61 -0.62
C SER A 333 20.85 -8.49 -0.24
N ALA A 334 20.36 -7.31 0.12
CA ALA A 334 21.20 -6.19 0.56
C ALA A 334 21.97 -6.55 1.84
N ALA A 335 21.30 -7.15 2.83
CA ALA A 335 21.95 -7.65 4.04
C ALA A 335 23.05 -8.69 3.73
N GLY A 336 22.77 -9.68 2.87
CA GLY A 336 23.75 -10.67 2.44
C GLY A 336 24.96 -10.05 1.73
N ASN A 337 24.73 -9.08 0.84
CA ASN A 337 25.81 -8.38 0.14
C ASN A 337 26.67 -7.53 1.08
N ILE A 338 26.09 -6.98 2.14
CA ILE A 338 26.85 -6.27 3.17
C ILE A 338 27.74 -7.23 3.95
N LEU A 339 27.24 -8.42 4.31
CA LEU A 339 28.07 -9.46 4.95
C LEU A 339 29.20 -9.95 4.04
N HIS A 340 28.94 -10.10 2.74
CA HIS A 340 29.99 -10.44 1.76
C HIS A 340 31.09 -9.36 1.74
N ARG A 341 30.72 -8.07 1.70
CA ARG A 341 31.70 -6.97 1.73
C ARG A 341 32.53 -6.97 3.01
N LEU A 342 31.91 -7.21 4.18
CA LEU A 342 32.63 -7.29 5.46
C LEU A 342 33.65 -8.43 5.49
N ARG A 343 33.43 -9.50 4.70
CA ARG A 343 34.36 -10.64 4.55
C ARG A 343 35.35 -10.47 3.40
N GLY A 344 35.27 -9.38 2.63
CA GLY A 344 36.07 -9.21 1.41
C GLY A 344 35.64 -10.14 0.26
N GLU A 345 34.41 -10.67 0.30
CA GLU A 345 33.83 -11.55 -0.71
C GLU A 345 33.08 -10.75 -1.79
N PRO A 346 33.00 -11.28 -3.04
CA PRO A 346 32.22 -10.64 -4.10
C PRO A 346 30.73 -10.61 -3.78
N THR A 347 30.07 -9.49 -4.13
CA THR A 347 28.62 -9.35 -3.98
C THR A 347 27.86 -10.18 -5.00
N GLN A 348 26.60 -10.48 -4.67
CA GLN A 348 25.70 -11.24 -5.53
C GLN A 348 24.64 -10.33 -6.15
N ALA A 349 24.39 -10.55 -7.44
CA ALA A 349 23.33 -9.85 -8.15
C ALA A 349 21.93 -10.31 -7.64
N PHE A 350 21.01 -9.35 -7.54
CA PHE A 350 19.66 -9.58 -7.08
C PHE A 350 18.85 -10.42 -8.09
N ARG A 351 18.17 -11.44 -7.57
CA ARG A 351 17.34 -12.36 -8.35
C ARG A 351 15.97 -12.46 -7.72
N TYR A 352 15.01 -11.75 -8.29
CA TYR A 352 13.63 -11.79 -7.84
C TYR A 352 13.00 -13.15 -8.18
N ARG A 353 12.43 -13.79 -7.16
CA ARG A 353 11.57 -14.97 -7.28
C ARG A 353 10.13 -14.51 -7.14
N ASP A 354 9.41 -14.54 -8.25
CA ASP A 354 7.99 -14.20 -8.26
C ASP A 354 7.17 -15.37 -7.71
N TYR A 355 6.43 -15.12 -6.62
CA TYR A 355 5.55 -16.11 -6.00
C TYR A 355 4.12 -16.03 -6.54
N GLY A 356 3.83 -15.08 -7.43
CA GLY A 356 2.50 -14.82 -7.95
C GLY A 356 1.79 -13.65 -7.26
N ASN A 357 0.56 -13.42 -7.69
CA ASN A 357 -0.29 -12.31 -7.29
C ASN A 357 -1.61 -12.80 -6.70
N LEU A 358 -2.09 -12.08 -5.68
CA LEU A 358 -3.39 -12.29 -5.08
C LEU A 358 -4.09 -10.93 -4.94
N ALA A 359 -5.38 -10.87 -5.21
CA ALA A 359 -6.20 -9.71 -4.87
C ALA A 359 -7.56 -10.17 -4.36
N THR A 360 -8.00 -9.60 -3.23
CA THR A 360 -9.38 -9.75 -2.78
C THR A 360 -10.29 -8.77 -3.52
N ILE A 361 -11.53 -9.18 -3.76
CA ILE A 361 -12.55 -8.32 -4.35
C ILE A 361 -13.63 -8.06 -3.30
N GLY A 362 -14.02 -9.09 -2.57
CA GLY A 362 -14.94 -9.04 -1.45
C GLY A 362 -14.95 -10.36 -0.70
N ARG A 363 -15.87 -10.48 0.26
CA ARG A 363 -16.27 -11.71 0.93
C ARG A 363 -16.53 -12.81 -0.10
N ASN A 364 -15.87 -13.95 0.11
CA ASN A 364 -15.95 -15.13 -0.76
C ASN A 364 -15.46 -14.91 -2.21
N SER A 365 -14.79 -13.79 -2.50
CA SER A 365 -14.43 -13.38 -3.85
C SER A 365 -13.00 -12.84 -3.91
N ALA A 366 -12.12 -13.60 -4.58
CA ALA A 366 -10.74 -13.19 -4.85
C ALA A 366 -10.28 -13.71 -6.22
N VAL A 367 -9.11 -13.25 -6.65
CA VAL A 367 -8.38 -13.75 -7.80
C VAL A 367 -6.96 -14.09 -7.39
N VAL A 368 -6.48 -15.25 -7.83
CA VAL A 368 -5.17 -15.78 -7.49
C VAL A 368 -4.49 -16.25 -8.77
N ASP A 369 -3.25 -15.80 -8.93
CA ASP A 369 -2.34 -16.16 -10.00
C ASP A 369 -1.02 -16.60 -9.39
N LEU A 370 -0.73 -17.90 -9.41
CA LEU A 370 0.48 -18.47 -8.80
C LEU A 370 1.42 -19.00 -9.87
N TRP A 371 2.70 -18.71 -9.65
CA TRP A 371 3.77 -19.38 -10.37
C TRP A 371 4.30 -20.54 -9.53
N THR A 372 4.13 -21.77 -10.03
CA THR A 372 4.78 -22.96 -9.46
C THR A 372 5.88 -23.45 -10.39
N PRO A 373 6.88 -24.22 -9.91
CA PRO A 373 7.98 -24.72 -10.74
C PRO A 373 7.56 -25.52 -11.98
N TRP A 374 6.34 -26.07 -11.96
CA TRP A 374 5.83 -26.98 -13.00
C TRP A 374 4.74 -26.32 -13.87
N ARG A 375 3.94 -25.39 -13.32
CA ARG A 375 2.84 -24.74 -14.04
C ARG A 375 2.38 -23.43 -13.40
N ARG A 376 1.81 -22.54 -14.21
CA ARG A 376 0.98 -21.42 -13.74
C ARG A 376 -0.40 -21.93 -13.30
N ILE A 377 -0.84 -21.53 -12.11
CA ILE A 377 -2.14 -21.91 -11.55
C ILE A 377 -2.95 -20.63 -11.35
N GLU A 378 -4.07 -20.53 -12.06
CA GLU A 378 -5.00 -19.40 -12.01
C GLU A 378 -6.36 -19.88 -11.53
N PHE A 379 -6.91 -19.22 -10.51
CA PHE A 379 -8.25 -19.53 -10.01
C PHE A 379 -8.91 -18.30 -9.37
N SER A 380 -10.23 -18.29 -9.31
CA SER A 380 -11.02 -17.15 -8.83
C SER A 380 -12.26 -17.56 -8.04
N GLY A 381 -12.88 -16.60 -7.35
CA GLY A 381 -14.07 -16.80 -6.55
C GLY A 381 -13.75 -17.38 -5.17
N TRP A 382 -14.63 -18.26 -4.66
CA TRP A 382 -14.53 -18.79 -3.30
C TRP A 382 -13.25 -19.58 -3.00
N PRO A 383 -12.76 -20.50 -3.87
CA PRO A 383 -11.50 -21.20 -3.61
C PRO A 383 -10.30 -20.25 -3.53
N ALA A 384 -10.30 -19.20 -4.37
CA ALA A 384 -9.29 -18.14 -4.36
C ALA A 384 -9.34 -17.32 -3.07
N TRP A 385 -10.54 -17.04 -2.56
CA TRP A 385 -10.73 -16.33 -1.30
C TRP A 385 -10.23 -17.12 -0.10
N VAL A 386 -10.48 -18.44 -0.03
CA VAL A 386 -9.92 -19.31 1.01
C VAL A 386 -8.40 -19.35 0.94
N PHE A 387 -7.83 -19.49 -0.26
CA PHE A 387 -6.37 -19.45 -0.44
C PHE A 387 -5.79 -18.11 0.01
N TRP A 388 -6.42 -17.00 -0.36
CA TRP A 388 -6.03 -15.66 0.07
C TRP A 388 -5.98 -15.55 1.60
N LEU A 389 -6.99 -16.09 2.30
CA LEU A 389 -7.07 -16.11 3.76
C LEU A 389 -5.84 -16.81 4.37
N PHE A 390 -5.53 -18.02 3.89
CA PHE A 390 -4.38 -18.80 4.36
C PHE A 390 -3.06 -18.10 4.04
N ALA A 391 -2.88 -17.60 2.82
CA ALA A 391 -1.66 -16.93 2.40
C ALA A 391 -1.38 -15.67 3.23
N HIS A 392 -2.41 -14.86 3.52
CA HIS A 392 -2.24 -13.63 4.30
C HIS A 392 -1.95 -13.94 5.77
N ILE A 393 -2.58 -14.96 6.37
CA ILE A 393 -2.23 -15.44 7.73
C ILE A 393 -0.78 -15.92 7.78
N TYR A 394 -0.33 -16.63 6.75
CA TYR A 394 1.07 -17.06 6.64
C TYR A 394 2.04 -15.88 6.48
N PHE A 395 1.70 -14.83 5.73
CA PHE A 395 2.58 -13.67 5.61
C PHE A 395 2.49 -12.67 6.78
N LEU A 396 1.44 -12.78 7.61
CA LEU A 396 1.30 -12.17 8.94
C LEU A 396 2.24 -12.80 9.99
N ILE A 397 3.04 -13.81 9.64
CA ILE A 397 4.01 -14.45 10.54
C ILE A 397 5.05 -13.41 11.00
N GLY A 398 4.91 -12.98 12.26
CA GLY A 398 5.79 -12.00 12.93
C GLY A 398 5.05 -11.08 13.90
N PHE A 399 3.72 -11.05 13.86
CA PHE A 399 2.87 -10.23 14.74
C PHE A 399 2.26 -11.05 15.90
N ARG A 400 1.81 -10.37 16.96
CA ARG A 400 1.07 -10.98 18.08
C ARG A 400 -0.25 -11.60 17.59
N ASN A 401 -0.53 -12.80 18.07
CA ASN A 401 -1.68 -13.71 17.84
C ASN A 401 -2.38 -13.64 16.46
N ARG A 402 -1.86 -14.43 15.52
CA ARG A 402 -2.59 -14.94 14.32
C ARG A 402 -4.02 -15.37 14.64
N LEU A 403 -4.21 -15.91 15.85
CA LEU A 403 -5.48 -16.33 16.41
C LEU A 403 -6.47 -15.16 16.58
N VAL A 404 -6.01 -13.97 16.98
CA VAL A 404 -6.88 -12.78 17.12
C VAL A 404 -7.34 -12.30 15.75
N VAL A 405 -6.44 -12.20 14.75
CA VAL A 405 -6.84 -11.83 13.38
C VAL A 405 -7.82 -12.85 12.79
N LEU A 406 -7.58 -14.14 13.03
CA LEU A 406 -8.48 -15.21 12.61
C LEU A 406 -9.83 -15.13 13.33
N ILE A 407 -9.87 -14.81 14.63
CA ILE A 407 -11.09 -14.58 15.39
C ILE A 407 -11.82 -13.33 14.91
N ASP A 408 -11.12 -12.22 14.65
CA ASP A 408 -11.70 -10.98 14.14
C ASP A 408 -12.33 -11.22 12.77
N TRP A 409 -11.64 -11.94 11.87
CA TRP A 409 -12.19 -12.35 10.59
C TRP A 409 -13.36 -13.33 10.72
N ALA A 410 -13.27 -14.34 11.60
CA ALA A 410 -14.36 -15.29 11.83
C ALA A 410 -15.61 -14.59 12.42
N SER A 411 -15.39 -13.66 13.36
CA SER A 411 -16.43 -12.82 13.97
C SER A 411 -17.06 -11.91 12.92
N ALA A 412 -16.27 -11.16 12.14
CA ALA A 412 -16.78 -10.33 11.05
C ALA A 412 -17.51 -11.18 9.99
N TYR A 413 -17.02 -12.39 9.71
CA TYR A 413 -17.63 -13.31 8.76
C TYR A 413 -18.99 -13.81 9.25
N TRP A 414 -19.12 -14.17 10.53
CA TRP A 414 -20.35 -14.73 11.08
C TRP A 414 -21.38 -13.65 11.45
N SER A 415 -20.93 -12.58 12.08
CA SER A 415 -21.82 -11.51 12.57
C SER A 415 -22.27 -10.55 11.47
N ARG A 416 -21.53 -10.46 10.34
CA ARG A 416 -21.63 -9.36 9.37
C ARG A 416 -21.43 -7.97 9.98
N GLN A 417 -21.02 -7.89 11.25
CA GLN A 417 -20.80 -6.64 11.96
C GLN A 417 -19.32 -6.26 11.91
N ARG A 418 -19.08 -4.97 11.73
CA ARG A 418 -17.75 -4.36 11.78
C ARG A 418 -17.64 -3.56 13.08
N TYR A 419 -17.00 -4.13 14.09
CA TYR A 419 -16.97 -3.54 15.44
C TYR A 419 -16.02 -2.33 15.57
N ALA A 420 -15.12 -2.10 14.61
CA ALA A 420 -14.14 -1.01 14.64
C ALA A 420 -14.65 0.31 14.02
N ARG A 421 -15.95 0.60 14.09
CA ARG A 421 -16.59 1.77 13.45
C ARG A 421 -16.59 3.06 14.30
N VAL A 422 -15.91 3.08 15.44
CA VAL A 422 -15.76 4.31 16.25
C VAL A 422 -14.69 5.20 15.62
N VAL A 423 -15.01 6.49 15.46
CA VAL A 423 -14.15 7.50 14.84
C VAL A 423 -13.92 8.66 15.80
N THR A 424 -12.70 9.17 15.85
CA THR A 424 -12.32 10.37 16.62
C THR A 424 -12.40 11.63 15.74
N GLY A 425 -12.55 12.81 16.36
CA GLY A 425 -12.63 14.07 15.61
C GLY A 425 -13.96 14.28 14.89
N ILE A 426 -15.06 13.91 15.54
CA ILE A 426 -16.41 14.28 15.09
C ILE A 426 -16.58 15.76 15.45
N ASP A 427 -16.24 16.65 14.52
CA ASP A 427 -16.65 18.04 14.62
C ASP A 427 -17.95 18.21 13.81
N PRO A 428 -19.13 18.32 14.46
CA PRO A 428 -20.41 18.37 13.76
C PRO A 428 -20.65 19.66 12.97
N GLY A 429 -19.68 20.58 12.90
CA GLY A 429 -19.92 21.96 12.47
C GLY A 429 -18.80 22.70 11.75
N VAL A 430 -17.95 22.05 10.95
CA VAL A 430 -17.04 22.79 10.07
C VAL A 430 -17.45 22.61 8.60
N ARG A 431 -18.19 23.62 8.11
CA ARG A 431 -18.14 23.97 6.69
C ARG A 431 -16.73 24.47 6.45
N ASP A 432 -15.84 23.61 5.95
CA ASP A 432 -14.57 24.09 5.42
C ASP A 432 -14.91 25.01 4.24
N ALA A 433 -14.56 26.28 4.40
CA ALA A 433 -14.85 27.38 3.48
C ALA A 433 -14.13 27.24 2.14
#